data_AF-A0A7S1WR88-F1
#
_entry.id   AF-A0A7S1WR88-F1
#
_cell.length_a   1.000
_cell.length_b   1.000
_cell.length_c   1.000
_cell.angle_alpha   90.00
_cell.angle_beta   90.00
_cell.angle_gamma   90.00
#
_symmetry.space_group_name_H-M   'P 1'
#
loop_
_entity.id
_entity.type
_entity.pdbx_description
1 polymer ?
#
loop_
_entity_poly.entity_id
_entity_poly.type
_entity_poly.pdbx_seq_one_letter_code
_entity_poly.pdbx_strand_id
1 'polypeptide(L)'
;PGLGTEMGQAGERSPGMVADPKVLFSSDAVLGVDSVFDREMFASPMVQDEYNALHHDHGELIKLGELYGGFDPAGKLVFIDQIEKVEERWDIFFGRFALRDALRPAYRDHCAGILRSRGCDVQEFRELLTEAHARMR
;
A
#
# COMPACT_ATOMS: atom_id res chain seq x y z
N PRO A 1 -32.73 -48.82 -16.89
CA PRO A 1 -33.09 -48.09 -15.66
C PRO A 1 -31.84 -47.81 -14.81
N GLY A 2 -31.57 -46.52 -14.52
CA GLY A 2 -30.45 -45.98 -13.74
C GLY A 2 -29.28 -45.52 -14.62
N LEU A 3 -29.20 -44.26 -15.11
CA LEU A 3 -28.76 -43.02 -14.41
C LEU A 3 -27.38 -43.24 -13.76
N GLY A 4 -26.26 -42.72 -14.26
CA GLY A 4 -25.95 -41.29 -14.45
C GLY A 4 -25.34 -40.75 -13.14
N THR A 5 -24.21 -40.00 -13.22
CA THR A 5 -23.45 -39.30 -12.15
C THR A 5 -22.05 -39.88 -11.89
N GLU A 6 -20.92 -39.17 -11.85
CA GLU A 6 -20.50 -37.79 -12.15
C GLU A 6 -18.96 -37.82 -12.30
N MET A 7 -18.40 -36.97 -13.17
CA MET A 7 -16.95 -36.74 -13.26
C MET A 7 -16.48 -35.91 -12.04
N GLY A 8 -15.62 -36.48 -11.20
CA GLY A 8 -14.89 -35.74 -10.16
C GLY A 8 -13.59 -35.17 -10.73
N GLN A 9 -13.53 -33.85 -10.83
CA GLN A 9 -12.45 -33.05 -11.41
C GLN A 9 -11.11 -33.17 -10.68
N ALA A 10 -10.06 -33.04 -11.47
CA ALA A 10 -8.68 -32.88 -11.06
C ALA A 10 -8.50 -31.68 -10.13
N GLY A 11 -7.89 -31.91 -8.96
CA GLY A 11 -7.39 -30.86 -8.10
C GLY A 11 -6.09 -30.30 -8.68
N GLU A 12 -6.19 -29.28 -9.53
CA GLU A 12 -5.06 -28.40 -9.82
C GLU A 12 -4.70 -27.62 -8.55
N ARG A 13 -3.53 -27.93 -7.99
CA ARG A 13 -2.89 -27.07 -6.99
C ARG A 13 -2.47 -25.78 -7.70
N SER A 14 -3.19 -24.69 -7.44
CA SER A 14 -2.76 -23.36 -7.89
C SER A 14 -1.39 -23.01 -7.30
N PRO A 15 -0.42 -22.56 -8.12
CA PRO A 15 0.90 -22.18 -7.63
C PRO A 15 0.79 -20.90 -6.80
N GLY A 16 1.59 -20.83 -5.74
CA GLY A 16 1.63 -19.71 -4.80
C GLY A 16 1.72 -18.38 -5.54
N MET A 17 0.72 -17.53 -5.31
CA MET A 17 0.69 -16.16 -5.81
C MET A 17 1.81 -15.39 -5.13
N VAL A 18 2.94 -15.27 -5.83
CA VAL A 18 3.92 -14.23 -5.53
C VAL A 18 3.18 -12.93 -5.83
N ALA A 19 2.69 -12.25 -4.79
CA ALA A 19 2.02 -10.97 -4.97
C ALA A 19 3.02 -9.98 -5.54
N ASP A 20 2.85 -9.63 -6.82
CA ASP A 20 3.59 -8.57 -7.50
C ASP A 20 3.67 -7.33 -6.60
N PRO A 21 4.83 -6.67 -6.45
CA PRO A 21 4.95 -5.45 -5.65
C PRO A 21 4.00 -4.33 -6.12
N LYS A 22 3.58 -4.37 -7.40
CA LYS A 22 2.56 -3.50 -7.97
C LYS A 22 1.17 -3.74 -7.36
N VAL A 23 0.87 -4.93 -6.85
CA VAL A 23 -0.45 -5.30 -6.29
C VAL A 23 -0.67 -4.75 -4.88
N LEU A 24 0.39 -4.40 -4.14
CA LEU A 24 0.21 -3.77 -2.82
C LEU A 24 -0.42 -2.37 -2.90
N PHE A 25 -0.23 -1.67 -4.01
CA PHE A 25 -0.57 -0.25 -4.14
C PHE A 25 -1.27 0.11 -5.47
N SER A 26 -1.54 -0.88 -6.33
CA SER A 26 -2.39 -0.69 -7.51
C SER A 26 -3.86 -0.63 -7.08
N SER A 27 -4.49 0.46 -7.50
CA SER A 27 -5.74 1.07 -7.05
C SER A 27 -7.01 0.20 -6.96
N ASP A 28 -7.00 -1.10 -7.24
CA ASP A 28 -8.24 -1.88 -7.39
C ASP A 28 -8.31 -3.22 -6.63
N ALA A 29 -7.21 -3.72 -6.03
CA ALA A 29 -7.20 -5.11 -5.59
C ALA A 29 -7.28 -5.38 -4.08
N VAL A 30 -7.20 -4.39 -3.17
CA VAL A 30 -6.84 -4.74 -1.79
C VAL A 30 -7.86 -4.38 -0.71
N LEU A 31 -8.38 -3.15 -0.60
CA LEU A 31 -9.41 -2.83 0.41
C LEU A 31 -10.19 -1.61 -0.07
N GLY A 32 -11.51 -1.73 -0.29
CA GLY A 32 -12.34 -0.57 -0.63
C GLY A 32 -12.25 0.51 0.46
N VAL A 33 -12.42 1.78 0.13
CA VAL A 33 -12.24 2.88 1.09
C VAL A 33 -13.10 2.73 2.37
N ASP A 34 -14.29 2.16 2.21
CA ASP A 34 -15.22 1.79 3.29
C ASP A 34 -14.64 0.74 4.26
N SER A 35 -13.67 -0.07 3.82
CA SER A 35 -12.98 -1.06 4.65
C SER A 35 -11.71 -0.50 5.32
N VAL A 36 -11.27 0.68 4.91
CA VAL A 36 -10.11 1.38 5.49
C VAL A 36 -10.56 2.35 6.58
N PHE A 37 -11.56 3.19 6.26
CA PHE A 37 -11.98 4.29 7.11
C PHE A 37 -13.40 4.12 7.65
N ASP A 38 -13.68 4.81 8.74
CA ASP A 38 -15.05 5.13 9.12
C ASP A 38 -15.72 5.98 8.03
N ARG A 39 -16.95 5.60 7.68
CA ARG A 39 -17.66 6.19 6.54
C ARG A 39 -18.05 7.65 6.80
N GLU A 40 -18.34 8.02 8.04
CA GLU A 40 -18.79 9.39 8.37
C GLU A 40 -17.63 10.38 8.27
N MET A 41 -16.44 9.99 8.76
CA MET A 41 -15.23 10.80 8.63
C MET A 41 -14.78 10.92 7.17
N PHE A 42 -14.86 9.84 6.39
CA PHE A 42 -14.45 9.83 4.98
C PHE A 42 -15.48 10.48 4.04
N ALA A 43 -16.71 10.73 4.48
CA ALA A 43 -17.73 11.41 3.67
C ALA A 43 -17.42 12.89 3.41
N SER A 44 -16.48 13.49 4.14
CA SER A 44 -16.08 14.88 3.95
C SER A 44 -15.43 15.09 2.56
N PRO A 45 -15.92 16.03 1.74
CA PRO A 45 -15.33 16.33 0.43
C PRO A 45 -13.86 16.72 0.52
N MET A 46 -13.50 17.52 1.52
CA MET A 46 -12.11 17.93 1.77
C MET A 46 -11.20 16.71 2.03
N VAL A 47 -11.70 15.72 2.77
CA VAL A 47 -10.95 14.49 3.07
C VAL A 47 -10.77 13.63 1.82
N GLN A 48 -11.80 13.54 0.98
CA GLN A 48 -11.74 12.82 -0.29
C GLN A 48 -10.79 13.50 -1.27
N ASP A 49 -10.83 14.82 -1.38
CA ASP A 49 -9.93 15.59 -2.24
C ASP A 49 -8.47 15.41 -1.81
N GLU A 50 -8.20 15.45 -0.50
CA GLU A 50 -6.85 15.19 0.03
C GLU A 50 -6.41 13.75 -0.24
N TYR A 51 -7.27 12.76 -0.01
CA TYR A 51 -6.98 11.35 -0.30
C TYR A 51 -6.64 11.15 -1.79
N ASN A 52 -7.44 11.71 -2.68
CA ASN A 52 -7.23 11.62 -4.12
C ASN A 52 -5.92 12.30 -4.55
N ALA A 53 -5.62 13.48 -3.99
CA ALA A 53 -4.37 14.18 -4.25
C ALA A 53 -3.16 13.36 -3.76
N LEU A 54 -3.23 12.76 -2.57
CA LEU A 54 -2.16 11.90 -2.05
C LEU A 54 -1.94 10.66 -2.91
N HIS A 55 -3.02 10.02 -3.36
CA HIS A 55 -2.93 8.90 -4.29
C HIS A 55 -2.31 9.29 -5.62
N HIS A 56 -2.73 10.41 -6.19
CA HIS A 56 -2.18 10.93 -7.43
C HIS A 56 -0.68 11.21 -7.28
N ASP A 57 -0.28 11.99 -6.28
CA ASP A 57 1.10 12.39 -6.06
C ASP A 57 2.02 11.18 -5.80
N HIS A 58 1.54 10.21 -5.02
CA HIS A 58 2.25 8.95 -4.81
C HIS A 58 2.34 8.13 -6.11
N GLY A 59 1.26 8.05 -6.89
CA GLY A 59 1.27 7.37 -8.19
C GLY A 59 2.27 7.97 -9.19
N GLU A 60 2.34 9.31 -9.28
CA GLU A 60 3.33 10.00 -10.10
C GLU A 60 4.77 9.75 -9.61
N LEU A 61 4.96 9.71 -8.30
CA LEU A 61 6.27 9.41 -7.72
C LEU A 61 6.72 7.97 -8.00
N ILE A 62 5.82 6.98 -7.96
CA ILE A 62 6.14 5.58 -8.33
C ILE A 62 6.63 5.54 -9.78
N LYS A 63 5.93 6.21 -10.70
CA LYS A 63 6.34 6.30 -12.12
C LYS A 63 7.71 6.97 -12.27
N LEU A 64 7.96 8.05 -11.53
CA LEU A 64 9.27 8.71 -11.52
C LEU A 64 10.37 7.78 -11.00
N GLY A 65 10.06 6.97 -9.98
CA GLY A 65 10.97 5.99 -9.38
C GLY A 65 11.38 4.87 -10.33
N GLU A 66 10.56 4.51 -11.32
CA GLU A 66 10.93 3.55 -12.38
C GLU A 66 12.16 4.04 -13.18
N LEU A 67 12.44 5.34 -13.20
CA LEU A 67 13.58 5.97 -13.88
C LEU A 67 14.79 6.20 -12.96
N TYR A 68 14.70 5.89 -11.67
CA TYR A 68 15.69 6.25 -10.65
C TYR A 68 17.12 5.81 -10.98
N GLY A 69 17.27 4.62 -11.60
CA GLY A 69 18.58 4.10 -12.00
C GLY A 69 19.33 5.00 -13.00
N GLY A 70 18.61 5.82 -13.76
CA GLY A 70 19.17 6.76 -14.75
C GLY A 70 19.40 8.18 -14.24
N PHE A 71 19.04 8.49 -12.99
CA PHE A 71 19.26 9.81 -12.43
C PHE A 71 20.73 10.09 -12.14
N ASP A 72 21.15 11.34 -12.37
CA ASP A 72 22.41 11.83 -11.85
C ASP A 72 22.36 11.93 -10.31
N PRO A 73 23.52 12.12 -9.63
CA PRO A 73 23.54 12.18 -8.17
C PRO A 73 22.60 13.25 -7.57
N ALA A 74 22.45 14.41 -8.20
CA ALA A 74 21.55 15.46 -7.70
C ALA A 74 20.08 15.06 -7.87
N GLY A 75 19.73 14.46 -9.01
CA GLY A 75 18.40 13.93 -9.30
C GLY A 75 17.98 12.82 -8.33
N LYS A 76 18.92 11.96 -7.91
CA LYS A 76 18.66 10.94 -6.88
C LYS A 76 18.32 11.57 -5.53
N LEU A 77 19.06 12.58 -5.10
CA LEU A 77 18.77 13.30 -3.86
C LEU A 77 17.40 13.97 -3.91
N VAL A 78 17.10 14.66 -5.02
CA VAL A 78 15.77 15.28 -5.22
C VAL A 78 14.67 14.23 -5.16
N PHE A 79 14.85 13.07 -5.79
CA PHE A 79 13.87 11.99 -5.73
C PHE A 79 13.64 11.49 -4.30
N ILE A 80 14.71 11.28 -3.54
CA ILE A 80 14.61 10.86 -2.13
C ILE A 80 13.87 11.93 -1.29
N ASP A 81 14.14 13.21 -1.53
CA ASP A 81 13.42 14.29 -0.84
C ASP A 81 11.93 14.34 -1.21
N GLN A 82 11.55 13.92 -2.43
CA GLN A 82 10.14 13.85 -2.83
C GLN A 82 9.43 12.65 -2.21
N ILE A 83 10.07 11.47 -2.13
CA ILE A 83 9.44 10.31 -1.51
C ILE A 83 9.18 10.52 -0.03
N GLU A 84 10.13 11.09 0.70
CA GLU A 84 9.94 11.38 2.12
C GLU A 84 8.81 12.40 2.37
N LYS A 85 8.66 13.40 1.50
CA LYS A 85 7.54 14.36 1.60
C LYS A 85 6.19 13.70 1.37
N VAL A 86 6.10 12.77 0.43
CA VAL A 86 4.84 12.04 0.17
C VAL A 86 4.53 11.08 1.33
N GLU A 87 5.53 10.38 1.86
CA GLU A 87 5.41 9.53 3.05
C GLU A 87 4.95 10.31 4.27
N GLU A 88 5.55 11.48 4.55
CA GLU A 88 5.16 12.34 5.66
C GLU A 88 3.69 12.78 5.53
N ARG A 89 3.24 13.14 4.31
CA ARG A 89 1.85 13.52 4.08
C ARG A 89 0.88 12.35 4.31
N TRP A 90 1.26 11.12 3.94
CA TRP A 90 0.48 9.93 4.26
C TRP A 90 0.41 9.69 5.77
N ASP A 91 1.52 9.84 6.49
CA ASP A 91 1.57 9.69 7.94
C ASP A 91 0.69 10.73 8.65
N ILE A 92 0.72 11.98 8.21
CA ILE A 92 -0.17 13.04 8.72
C ILE A 92 -1.62 12.69 8.43
N PHE A 93 -1.94 12.25 7.20
CA PHE A 93 -3.30 11.90 6.81
C PHE A 93 -3.87 10.79 7.70
N PHE A 94 -3.20 9.64 7.76
CA PHE A 94 -3.63 8.51 8.59
C PHE A 94 -3.56 8.79 10.09
N GLY A 95 -2.62 9.62 10.54
CA GLY A 95 -2.52 10.06 11.93
C GLY A 95 -3.79 10.75 12.41
N ARG A 96 -4.43 11.58 11.56
CA ARG A 96 -5.69 12.25 11.92
C ARG A 96 -6.86 11.29 12.09
N PHE A 97 -6.88 10.18 11.35
CA PHE A 97 -7.88 9.12 11.54
C PHE A 97 -7.59 8.28 12.78
N ALA A 98 -6.32 7.97 13.04
CA ALA A 98 -5.92 7.21 14.22
C ALA A 98 -6.27 7.94 15.53
N LEU A 99 -6.06 9.26 15.60
CA LEU A 99 -6.41 10.08 16.76
C LEU A 99 -7.92 10.13 17.04
N ARG A 100 -8.75 9.82 16.03
CA ARG A 100 -10.22 9.84 16.11
C ARG A 100 -10.83 8.43 16.16
N ASP A 101 -10.01 7.39 16.28
CA ASP A 101 -10.42 5.98 16.16
C ASP A 101 -11.22 5.67 14.89
N ALA A 102 -10.96 6.44 13.83
CA ALA A 102 -11.69 6.39 12.56
C ALA A 102 -10.99 5.50 11.52
N LEU A 103 -9.90 4.84 11.90
CA LEU A 103 -9.21 3.84 11.07
C LEU A 103 -9.63 2.45 11.52
N ARG A 104 -10.21 1.65 10.61
CA ARG A 104 -10.78 0.35 10.98
C ARG A 104 -9.68 -0.63 11.43
N PRO A 105 -9.93 -1.43 12.49
CA PRO A 105 -8.97 -2.45 12.93
C PRO A 105 -8.60 -3.44 11.83
N ALA A 106 -9.56 -3.85 11.00
CA ALA A 106 -9.35 -4.77 9.89
C ALA A 106 -8.30 -4.27 8.88
N TYR A 107 -8.20 -2.95 8.67
CA TYR A 107 -7.16 -2.37 7.83
C TYR A 107 -5.77 -2.51 8.45
N ARG A 108 -5.65 -2.24 9.77
CA ARG A 108 -4.38 -2.42 10.50
C ARG A 108 -3.93 -3.87 10.48
N ASP A 109 -4.86 -4.79 10.72
CA ASP A 109 -4.58 -6.23 10.71
C ASP A 109 -4.15 -6.72 9.33
N HIS A 110 -4.79 -6.19 8.29
CA HIS A 110 -4.44 -6.47 6.90
C HIS A 110 -3.02 -6.00 6.57
N CYS A 111 -2.69 -4.74 6.84
CA CYS A 111 -1.34 -4.19 6.63
C CYS A 111 -0.29 -4.98 7.43
N ALA A 112 -0.57 -5.27 8.70
CA ALA A 112 0.33 -6.06 9.53
C ALA A 112 0.49 -7.49 9.00
N GLY A 113 -0.56 -8.09 8.45
CA GLY A 113 -0.49 -9.40 7.78
C GLY A 113 0.40 -9.39 6.54
N ILE A 114 0.28 -8.35 5.70
CA ILE A 114 1.14 -8.12 4.53
C ILE A 114 2.61 -8.04 4.93
N LEU A 115 2.95 -7.28 5.98
CA LEU A 115 4.34 -7.17 6.45
C LEU A 115 4.83 -8.48 7.06
N ARG A 116 4.02 -9.13 7.90
CA ARG A 116 4.39 -10.43 8.49
C ARG A 116 4.66 -11.50 7.43
N SER A 117 3.87 -11.53 6.35
CA SER A 117 4.12 -12.44 5.22
C SER A 117 5.47 -12.20 4.51
N ARG A 118 6.05 -11.01 4.70
CA ARG A 118 7.38 -10.62 4.20
C ARG A 118 8.47 -10.74 5.27
N GLY A 119 8.13 -11.24 6.46
CA GLY A 119 9.07 -11.46 7.56
C GLY A 119 9.44 -10.19 8.32
N CYS A 120 8.62 -9.14 8.25
CA CYS A 120 8.81 -7.94 9.06
C CYS A 120 7.53 -7.49 9.75
N ASP A 121 7.66 -6.70 10.81
CA ASP A 121 6.57 -5.92 11.38
C ASP A 121 6.62 -4.45 10.93
N VAL A 122 5.68 -3.64 11.44
CA VAL A 122 5.57 -2.20 11.09
C VAL A 122 6.79 -1.41 11.54
N GLN A 123 7.33 -1.72 12.72
CA GLN A 123 8.47 -1.01 13.28
C GLN A 123 9.73 -1.34 12.48
N GLU A 124 9.97 -2.62 12.23
CA GLU A 124 11.09 -3.10 11.42
C GLU A 124 11.02 -2.55 9.99
N PHE A 125 9.83 -2.47 9.40
CA PHE A 125 9.64 -1.86 8.08
C PHE A 125 10.01 -0.37 8.07
N ARG A 126 9.63 0.40 9.10
CA ARG A 126 9.99 1.83 9.20
C ARG A 126 11.48 2.05 9.42
N GLU A 127 12.11 1.21 10.23
CA GLU A 127 13.55 1.22 10.42
C GLU A 127 14.28 0.92 9.10
N LEU A 128 13.82 -0.10 8.37
CA LEU A 128 14.36 -0.47 7.07
C LEU A 128 14.22 0.67 6.04
N LEU A 129 13.06 1.33 5.97
CA LEU A 129 12.86 2.50 5.09
C LEU A 129 13.80 3.64 5.45
N THR A 130 13.89 3.98 6.74
CA THR A 130 14.78 5.03 7.23
C THR A 130 16.24 4.74 6.87
N GLU A 131 16.68 3.51 7.08
CA GLU A 131 18.03 3.09 6.74
C GLU A 131 18.27 3.10 5.21
N ALA A 132 17.29 2.64 4.42
CA ALA A 132 17.39 2.67 2.96
C ALA A 132 17.55 4.10 2.44
N HIS A 133 16.74 5.05 2.92
CA HIS A 133 16.85 6.46 2.54
C HIS A 133 18.20 7.05 2.95
N ALA A 134 18.69 6.72 4.15
CA ALA A 134 20.00 7.17 4.60
C ALA A 134 21.16 6.63 3.74
N ARG A 135 21.06 5.39 3.26
CA ARG A 135 22.07 4.75 2.39
C ARG A 135 22.02 5.24 0.95
N MET A 136 20.86 5.69 0.49
CA MET A 136 20.66 6.17 -0.89
C MET A 136 21.08 7.63 -1.10
N ARG A 137 21.28 8.37 -0.02
CA ARG A 137 21.85 9.72 -0.01
C ARG A 137 23.38 9.70 -0.09
#